data_AF-A0A558R5T7-F1
#
_entry.id   AF-A0A558R5T7-F1
#
_cell.length_a   1.000
_cell.length_b   1.000
_cell.length_c   1.000
_cell.angle_alpha   90.00
_cell.angle_beta   90.00
_cell.angle_gamma   90.00
#
_symmetry.space_group_name_H-M   'P 1'
#
loop_
_entity.id
_entity.type
_entity.pdbx_description
1 polymer ?
#
loop_
_entity_poly.entity_id
_entity_poly.type
_entity_poly.pdbx_seq_one_letter_code
_entity_poly.pdbx_strand_id
1 'polypeptide(L)'
;MTNVIAYADQYDPAAPWGYWLQPVADRDGTVGWVEEDGTCYASVRDAFWRGRLGMRSDFAADEQLDLMSEVLGAIKPLERIAPVEGLASYGATFWRQYPLWLPSIGLVSHGSGPFDGLALTDEGHAVLPMLIATKRRAPVARMSPRLIFQQMLIDAT
;
A
#
# COMPACT_ATOMS: atom_id res chain seq x y z
N MET A 1 7.28 -17.25 20.82
CA MET A 1 7.95 -15.98 20.48
C MET A 1 8.51 -16.15 19.09
N THR A 2 7.78 -15.69 18.06
CA THR A 2 8.27 -15.71 16.68
C THR A 2 9.39 -14.67 16.61
N ASN A 3 10.59 -15.10 16.21
CA ASN A 3 11.72 -14.20 16.03
C ASN A 3 11.42 -13.30 14.83
N VAL A 4 10.92 -12.08 15.08
CA VAL A 4 10.64 -11.11 14.02
C VAL A 4 11.97 -10.45 13.68
N ILE A 5 12.59 -10.90 12.58
CA ILE A 5 13.80 -10.26 12.04
C ILE A 5 13.39 -8.87 11.53
N ALA A 6 14.15 -7.83 11.87
CA ALA A 6 13.83 -6.48 11.43
C ALA A 6 14.01 -6.35 9.91
N TYR A 7 13.27 -5.43 9.28
CA TYR A 7 13.36 -5.22 7.83
C TYR A 7 14.78 -4.82 7.41
N ALA A 8 15.41 -3.89 8.14
CA ALA A 8 16.76 -3.41 7.87
C ALA A 8 17.86 -4.49 8.03
N ASP A 9 17.56 -5.60 8.71
CA ASP A 9 18.50 -6.73 8.81
C ASP A 9 18.48 -7.61 7.54
N GLN A 10 17.42 -7.52 6.73
CA GLN A 10 17.21 -8.32 5.53
C GLN A 10 17.37 -7.51 4.24
N TYR A 11 16.94 -6.25 4.25
CA TYR A 11 16.83 -5.41 3.08
C TYR A 11 17.28 -3.98 3.37
N ASP A 12 17.80 -3.30 2.35
CA ASP A 12 18.19 -1.88 2.46
C ASP A 12 16.94 -0.97 2.53
N PRO A 13 16.69 -0.25 3.63
CA PRO A 13 15.56 0.67 3.76
C PRO A 13 15.60 1.87 2.79
N ALA A 14 16.78 2.18 2.24
CA ALA A 14 16.94 3.25 1.26
C ALA A 14 16.54 2.83 -0.17
N ALA A 15 16.47 1.52 -0.44
CA ALA A 15 16.04 0.99 -1.72
C ALA A 15 14.50 0.83 -1.75
N PRO A 16 13.84 1.06 -2.90
CA PRO A 16 12.42 0.76 -3.02
C PRO A 16 12.12 -0.71 -2.71
N TRP A 17 11.01 -0.95 -2.00
CA TRP A 17 10.57 -2.30 -1.65
C TRP A 17 10.49 -3.19 -2.89
N GLY A 18 10.93 -4.44 -2.78
CA GLY A 18 10.92 -5.41 -3.87
C GLY A 18 12.08 -5.27 -4.85
N TYR A 19 13.11 -4.46 -4.56
CA TYR A 19 14.32 -4.37 -5.41
C TYR A 19 15.05 -5.71 -5.56
N TRP A 20 14.86 -6.64 -4.63
CA TRP A 20 15.41 -8.00 -4.64
C TRP A 20 14.60 -8.98 -5.51
N LEU A 21 13.38 -8.61 -5.93
CA LEU A 21 12.55 -9.46 -6.77
C LEU A 21 13.19 -9.61 -8.15
N GLN A 22 13.20 -10.85 -8.67
CA GLN A 22 13.79 -11.12 -9.96
C GLN A 22 12.72 -11.08 -11.06
N PRO A 23 12.95 -10.35 -12.17
CA PRO A 23 12.05 -10.41 -13.31
C PRO A 23 12.16 -11.78 -13.98
N VAL A 24 11.03 -12.40 -14.26
CA VAL A 24 10.96 -13.66 -14.99
C VAL A 24 10.04 -13.48 -16.19
N ALA A 25 10.52 -13.84 -17.38
CA ALA A 25 9.72 -13.85 -18.58
C ALA A 25 8.94 -15.17 -18.66
N ASP A 26 7.63 -15.09 -18.79
CA ASP A 26 6.79 -16.22 -19.17
C ASP A 26 7.00 -16.56 -20.66
N ARG A 27 6.57 -17.76 -21.06
CA ARG A 27 6.65 -18.26 -22.45
C ARG A 27 5.96 -17.33 -23.45
N ASP A 28 4.94 -16.59 -23.00
CA ASP A 28 4.19 -15.63 -23.80
C ASP A 28 4.79 -14.21 -23.76
N GLY A 29 5.98 -14.04 -23.17
CA GLY A 29 6.70 -12.76 -23.10
C GLY A 29 6.19 -11.79 -22.02
N THR A 30 5.25 -12.21 -21.17
CA THR A 30 4.81 -11.42 -20.02
C THR A 30 5.88 -11.47 -18.93
N VAL A 31 6.24 -10.30 -18.36
CA VAL A 31 7.21 -10.21 -17.28
C VAL A 31 6.49 -10.35 -15.93
N GLY A 32 6.71 -11.46 -15.25
CA GLY A 32 6.38 -11.65 -13.84
C GLY A 32 7.57 -11.33 -12.94
N TRP A 33 7.33 -11.40 -11.63
CA TRP A 33 8.34 -11.19 -10.60
C TRP A 33 8.39 -12.41 -9.69
N VAL A 34 9.59 -12.88 -9.37
CA VAL A 34 9.77 -14.09 -8.56
C VAL A 34 10.52 -13.76 -7.27
N GLU A 35 9.98 -14.25 -6.16
CA GLU A 35 10.64 -14.27 -4.86
C GLU A 35 11.66 -15.41 -4.76
N GLU A 36 12.55 -15.35 -3.78
CA GLU A 36 13.59 -16.37 -3.57
C GLU A 36 13.02 -17.79 -3.36
N ASP A 37 11.79 -17.89 -2.87
CA ASP A 37 11.09 -19.16 -2.66
C ASP A 37 10.44 -19.74 -3.94
N GLY A 38 10.57 -19.04 -5.07
CA GLY A 38 10.01 -19.42 -6.36
C GLY A 38 8.56 -18.96 -6.58
N THR A 39 7.98 -18.19 -5.66
CA THR A 39 6.63 -17.64 -5.84
C THR A 39 6.61 -16.57 -6.92
N CYS A 40 5.71 -16.74 -7.90
CA CYS A 40 5.52 -15.79 -9.01
C CYS A 40 4.39 -14.79 -8.74
N TYR A 41 4.67 -13.52 -8.98
CA TYR A 41 3.74 -12.40 -8.88
C TYR A 41 3.61 -11.66 -10.20
N ALA A 42 2.45 -11.07 -10.45
CA ALA A 42 2.21 -10.33 -11.70
C ALA A 42 2.97 -8.99 -11.75
N SER A 43 3.34 -8.43 -10.59
CA SER A 43 4.09 -7.18 -10.47
C SER A 43 4.68 -7.06 -9.06
N VAL A 44 5.60 -6.12 -8.85
CA VAL A 44 6.08 -5.75 -7.50
C VAL A 44 4.92 -5.34 -6.57
N ARG A 45 3.88 -4.67 -7.12
CA ARG A 45 2.66 -4.32 -6.37
C ARG A 45 1.86 -5.54 -5.95
N ASP A 46 1.78 -6.55 -6.83
CA ASP A 46 1.10 -7.82 -6.57
C ASP A 46 1.85 -8.64 -5.52
N ALA A 47 3.19 -8.65 -5.59
CA ALA A 47 4.06 -9.26 -4.58
C ALA A 47 3.84 -8.61 -3.21
N PHE A 48 3.78 -7.29 -3.16
CA PHE A 48 3.50 -6.56 -1.93
C PHE A 48 2.09 -6.87 -1.39
N TRP A 49 1.06 -6.79 -2.23
CA TRP A 49 -0.32 -7.00 -1.80
C TRP A 49 -0.61 -8.44 -1.37
N ARG A 50 -0.27 -9.43 -2.20
CA ARG A 50 -0.60 -10.83 -1.94
C ARG A 50 0.43 -11.52 -1.08
N GLY A 51 1.71 -11.30 -1.37
CA GLY A 51 2.82 -11.91 -0.64
C GLY A 51 2.98 -11.27 0.72
N ARG A 52 3.39 -9.99 0.74
CA ARG A 52 3.74 -9.32 1.99
C ARG A 52 2.54 -8.99 2.89
N LEU A 53 1.41 -8.56 2.33
CA LEU A 53 0.22 -8.21 3.12
C LEU A 53 -0.78 -9.36 3.29
N GLY A 54 -0.60 -10.48 2.59
CA GLY A 54 -1.51 -11.62 2.64
C GLY A 54 -2.91 -11.32 2.10
N MET A 55 -3.07 -10.25 1.33
CA MET A 55 -4.36 -9.82 0.81
C MET A 55 -4.75 -10.61 -0.43
N ARG A 56 -6.06 -10.77 -0.64
CA ARG A 56 -6.57 -11.34 -1.89
C ARG A 56 -6.45 -10.30 -3.00
N SER A 57 -6.00 -10.72 -4.17
CA SER A 57 -6.07 -9.86 -5.36
C SER A 57 -7.52 -9.72 -5.79
N ASP A 58 -7.98 -8.48 -5.88
CA ASP A 58 -9.26 -8.10 -6.44
C ASP A 58 -9.11 -6.78 -7.23
N PHE A 59 -10.23 -6.28 -7.77
CA PHE A 59 -10.22 -5.05 -8.57
C PHE A 59 -9.87 -3.79 -7.76
N ALA A 60 -9.95 -3.84 -6.43
CA ALA A 60 -9.69 -2.70 -5.55
C ALA A 60 -8.24 -2.64 -5.06
N ALA A 61 -7.45 -3.70 -5.25
CA ALA A 61 -6.06 -3.78 -4.79
C ALA A 61 -5.22 -2.58 -5.22
N ASP A 62 -5.27 -2.21 -6.51
CA ASP A 62 -4.50 -1.07 -7.02
C ASP A 62 -4.95 0.27 -6.43
N GLU A 63 -6.26 0.47 -6.24
CA GLU A 63 -6.82 1.67 -5.61
C GLU A 63 -6.41 1.76 -4.13
N GLN A 64 -6.41 0.64 -3.41
CA GLN A 64 -5.97 0.58 -2.02
C GLN A 64 -4.48 0.87 -1.88
N LEU A 65 -3.66 0.36 -2.80
CA LEU A 65 -2.22 0.64 -2.83
C LEU A 65 -1.92 2.11 -3.18
N ASP A 66 -2.69 2.71 -4.09
CA ASP A 66 -2.58 4.14 -4.42
C ASP A 66 -2.97 5.04 -3.24
N LEU A 67 -4.06 4.69 -2.57
CA LEU A 67 -4.49 5.34 -1.34
C LEU A 67 -3.45 5.17 -0.22
N MET A 68 -2.88 3.98 -0.06
CA MET A 68 -1.81 3.74 0.90
C MET A 68 -0.61 4.64 0.62
N SER A 69 -0.24 4.84 -0.65
CA SER A 69 0.84 5.77 -1.02
C SER A 69 0.56 7.20 -0.56
N GLU A 70 -0.69 7.64 -0.66
CA GLU A 70 -1.12 8.98 -0.24
C GLU A 70 -1.10 9.13 1.29
N VAL A 71 -1.57 8.10 2.01
CA VAL A 71 -1.52 8.09 3.48
C VAL A 71 -0.08 8.07 3.98
N LEU A 72 0.76 7.16 3.48
CA LEU A 72 2.18 7.07 3.88
C LEU A 72 2.94 8.36 3.55
N GLY A 73 2.71 8.95 2.38
CA GLY A 73 3.31 10.23 2.00
C GLY A 73 2.84 11.42 2.84
N ALA A 74 1.66 11.32 3.46
CA ALA A 74 1.15 12.33 4.39
C ALA A 74 1.63 12.15 5.84
N ILE A 75 2.23 11.00 6.18
CA ILE A 75 2.88 10.79 7.49
C ILE A 75 4.19 11.59 7.51
N LYS A 76 4.07 12.85 7.94
CA LYS A 76 5.19 13.62 8.53
C LYS A 76 5.29 13.25 10.02
N PRO A 77 6.35 13.66 10.76
CA PRO A 77 6.31 13.68 12.22
C PRO A 77 5.07 14.49 12.64
N LEU A 78 3.97 13.79 12.87
CA LEU A 78 2.64 14.35 13.00
C LEU A 78 2.46 14.71 14.47
N GLU A 79 2.85 15.94 14.84
CA GLU A 79 2.58 16.47 16.20
C GLU A 79 1.08 16.66 16.46
N ARG A 80 0.22 16.60 15.42
CA ARG A 80 -1.24 16.62 15.57
C ARG A 80 -1.93 16.15 14.30
N ILE A 81 -2.92 15.28 14.43
CA ILE A 81 -3.79 14.86 13.33
C ILE A 81 -4.60 16.08 12.85
N ALA A 82 -4.12 16.75 11.80
CA ALA A 82 -4.95 17.59 10.96
C ALA A 82 -5.42 16.73 9.77
N PRO A 83 -6.68 16.86 9.33
CA PRO A 83 -7.14 16.21 8.10
C PRO A 83 -6.25 16.65 6.94
N VAL A 84 -5.62 15.72 6.24
CA VAL A 84 -4.89 16.02 5.01
C VAL A 84 -5.92 16.48 3.99
N GLU A 85 -5.79 17.72 3.51
CA GLU A 85 -6.82 18.41 2.70
C GLU A 85 -7.25 17.64 1.42
N GLY A 86 -6.41 16.71 0.91
CA GLY A 86 -6.73 15.85 -0.24
C GLY A 86 -7.51 14.57 0.08
N LEU A 87 -7.55 14.14 1.34
CA LEU A 87 -8.11 12.84 1.77
C LEU A 87 -9.39 13.02 2.63
N ALA A 88 -9.87 14.26 2.83
CA ALA A 88 -11.11 14.57 3.52
C ALA A 88 -12.37 13.93 2.86
N SER A 89 -12.27 13.59 1.58
CA SER A 89 -13.34 12.95 0.78
C SER A 89 -13.71 11.54 1.26
N TYR A 90 -12.84 10.86 2.01
CA TYR A 90 -13.04 9.47 2.43
C TYR A 90 -13.79 9.29 3.77
N GLY A 91 -14.08 10.39 4.49
CA GLY A 91 -14.87 10.38 5.73
C GLY A 91 -14.11 9.97 7.00
N ALA A 92 -14.64 10.35 8.16
CA ALA A 92 -13.92 10.25 9.45
C ALA A 92 -13.66 8.80 9.93
N THR A 93 -14.53 7.84 9.60
CA THR A 93 -14.36 6.44 9.98
C THR A 93 -13.18 5.79 9.24
N PHE A 94 -13.03 6.12 7.96
CA PHE A 94 -11.93 5.65 7.13
C PHE A 94 -10.56 6.15 7.62
N TRP A 95 -10.50 7.40 8.05
CA TRP A 95 -9.31 7.98 8.67
C TRP A 95 -8.89 7.30 9.97
N ARG A 96 -9.81 6.68 10.72
CA ARG A 96 -9.45 5.93 11.93
C ARG A 96 -8.89 4.56 11.63
N GLN A 97 -9.22 3.99 10.48
CA GLN A 97 -8.78 2.65 10.11
C GLN A 97 -7.29 2.62 9.77
N TYR A 98 -6.79 3.57 8.99
CA TYR A 98 -5.39 3.57 8.53
C TYR A 98 -4.35 3.69 9.66
N PRO A 99 -4.48 4.60 10.64
CA PRO A 99 -3.57 4.65 11.79
C PRO A 99 -3.61 3.40 12.68
N LEU A 100 -4.65 2.57 12.59
CA LEU A 100 -4.71 1.29 13.29
C LEU A 100 -4.16 0.14 12.44
N TRP A 101 -4.41 0.19 11.13
CA TRP A 101 -4.02 -0.87 10.20
C TRP A 101 -2.54 -0.80 9.83
N LEU A 102 -2.02 0.37 9.45
CA LEU A 102 -0.62 0.50 9.01
C LEU A 102 0.39 0.06 10.09
N PRO A 103 0.17 0.34 11.39
CA PRO A 103 0.99 -0.24 12.44
C PRO A 103 0.82 -1.74 12.63
N SER A 104 -0.39 -2.28 12.46
CA SER A 104 -0.62 -3.72 12.60
C SER A 104 0.07 -4.54 11.51
N ILE A 105 0.34 -3.94 10.33
CA ILE A 105 1.14 -4.55 9.26
C ILE A 105 2.62 -4.10 9.27
N GLY A 106 3.03 -3.28 10.24
CA GLY A 106 4.44 -2.92 10.46
C GLY A 106 5.00 -1.83 9.55
N LEU A 107 4.17 -1.09 8.81
CA LEU A 107 4.64 0.01 7.93
C LEU A 107 4.79 1.34 8.66
N VAL A 108 4.14 1.48 9.81
CA VAL A 108 4.12 2.69 10.62
C VAL A 108 4.31 2.32 12.09
N SER A 109 5.12 3.06 12.82
CA SER A 109 5.18 3.02 14.27
C SER A 109 4.36 4.15 14.87
N HIS A 110 3.85 3.96 16.09
CA HIS A 110 3.20 5.01 16.86
C HIS A 110 3.87 5.13 18.24
N GLY A 111 3.73 6.30 18.86
CA GLY A 111 4.16 6.57 20.23
C GLY A 111 3.25 5.93 21.26
N SER A 112 2.90 6.69 22.28
CA SER A 112 2.20 6.18 23.48
C SER A 112 0.76 5.68 23.20
N GLY A 113 0.16 6.13 22.11
CA GLY A 113 -1.15 5.70 21.64
C GLY A 113 -1.21 5.53 20.12
N PRO A 114 -2.26 4.89 19.59
CA PRO A 114 -2.37 4.52 18.17
C PRO A 114 -2.45 5.71 17.18
N PHE A 115 -2.56 6.93 17.71
CA PHE A 115 -2.73 8.17 16.97
C PHE A 115 -1.62 9.18 17.28
N ASP A 116 -0.65 8.80 18.12
CA ASP A 116 0.41 9.65 18.63
C ASP A 116 1.73 9.33 17.93
N GLY A 117 2.51 10.34 17.56
CA GLY A 117 3.86 10.17 17.03
C GLY A 117 3.99 9.19 15.86
N LEU A 118 3.04 9.21 14.91
CA LEU A 118 3.10 8.33 13.74
C LEU A 118 4.38 8.61 12.94
N ALA A 119 5.14 7.56 12.67
CA ALA A 119 6.35 7.61 11.87
C ALA A 119 6.44 6.37 10.97
N LEU A 120 7.01 6.51 9.78
CA LEU A 120 7.27 5.36 8.91
C LEU A 120 8.32 4.45 9.57
N THR A 121 8.13 3.15 9.45
CA THR A 121 9.18 2.17 9.75
C THR A 121 10.18 2.11 8.59
N ASP A 122 11.27 1.37 8.76
CA ASP A 122 12.23 1.10 7.67
C ASP A 122 11.54 0.50 6.44
N GLU A 123 10.63 -0.45 6.65
CA GLU A 123 9.83 -1.02 5.55
C GLU A 123 8.86 0.02 4.97
N GLY A 124 8.23 0.85 5.80
CA GLY A 124 7.39 1.96 5.33
C GLY A 124 8.14 2.94 4.43
N HIS A 125 9.40 3.24 4.77
CA HIS A 125 10.30 4.07 3.98
C HIS A 125 10.67 3.44 2.63
N ALA A 126 10.82 2.12 2.56
CA ALA A 126 11.04 1.39 1.31
C ALA A 126 9.76 1.25 0.46
N VAL A 127 8.60 1.04 1.09
CA VAL A 127 7.32 0.83 0.40
C VAL A 127 6.82 2.10 -0.29
N LEU A 128 6.90 3.26 0.37
CA LEU A 128 6.43 4.53 -0.20
C LEU A 128 7.01 4.84 -1.61
N PRO A 129 8.33 4.85 -1.84
CA PRO A 129 8.89 5.11 -3.16
C PRO A 129 8.52 4.03 -4.18
N MET A 130 8.40 2.76 -3.78
CA MET A 130 7.89 1.69 -4.65
C MET A 130 6.46 1.99 -5.12
N LEU A 131 5.56 2.38 -4.21
CA LEU A 131 4.18 2.69 -4.55
C LEU A 131 4.08 3.93 -5.44
N ILE A 132 4.89 4.97 -5.19
CA ILE A 132 4.94 6.17 -6.03
C ILE A 132 5.43 5.83 -7.44
N ALA A 133 6.51 5.05 -7.57
CA ALA A 133 7.11 4.71 -8.86
C ALA A 133 6.21 3.79 -9.69
N THR A 134 5.41 2.95 -9.04
CA THR A 134 4.52 1.97 -9.69
C THR A 134 3.07 2.44 -9.76
N LYS A 135 2.76 3.66 -9.30
CA LYS A 135 1.42 4.25 -9.35
C LYS A 135 0.93 4.23 -10.79
N ARG A 136 -0.16 3.52 -11.04
CA ARG A 136 -0.76 3.48 -12.37
C ARG A 136 -1.35 4.86 -12.62
N ARG A 137 -0.92 5.54 -13.68
CA ARG A 137 -1.65 6.70 -14.17
C ARG A 137 -3.04 6.20 -14.53
N ALA A 138 -4.06 6.66 -13.81
CA ALA A 138 -5.43 6.49 -14.26
C ALA A 138 -5.49 7.00 -15.72
N PRO A 139 -6.09 6.27 -16.66
CA PRO A 139 -6.55 6.91 -17.89
C PRO A 139 -7.37 8.12 -17.44
N VAL A 140 -7.17 9.29 -18.06
CA VAL A 140 -7.95 10.49 -17.73
C VAL A 140 -9.41 10.20 -18.07
N ALA A 141 -10.14 9.67 -17.10
CA ALA A 141 -11.56 9.46 -17.10
C ALA A 141 -12.03 9.94 -15.73
N ARG A 142 -12.54 11.18 -15.71
CA ARG A 142 -13.26 11.73 -14.57
C ARG A 142 -14.47 10.85 -14.33
N MET A 143 -14.47 10.01 -13.30
CA MET A 143 -15.70 9.45 -12.76
C MET A 143 -15.57 9.27 -11.26
N SER A 144 -16.35 10.06 -10.52
CA SER A 144 -16.37 10.05 -9.07
C SER A 144 -16.90 8.71 -8.54
N PRO A 145 -16.35 8.15 -7.45
CA PRO A 145 -16.78 6.88 -6.85
C PRO A 145 -18.29 6.80 -6.53
N ARG A 146 -18.94 7.96 -6.34
CA ARG A 146 -20.40 8.08 -6.17
C ARG A 146 -21.22 7.54 -7.34
N LEU A 147 -20.72 7.66 -8.58
CA LEU A 147 -21.46 7.24 -9.77
C LEU A 147 -21.44 5.71 -9.95
N ILE A 148 -20.38 5.03 -9.48
CA ILE A 148 -20.26 3.57 -9.58
C ILE A 148 -21.30 2.89 -8.67
N PHE A 149 -21.43 3.36 -7.43
CA PHE A 149 -22.44 2.84 -6.50
C PHE A 149 -23.88 3.13 -6.95
N GLN A 150 -24.14 4.28 -7.56
CA GLN A 150 -25.47 4.57 -8.10
C GLN A 150 -25.80 3.74 -9.33
N GLN A 151 -24.83 3.49 -10.23
CA GLN A 151 -25.07 2.69 -11.42
C GLN A 151 -25.33 1.22 -11.07
N MET A 152 -24.58 0.66 -10.11
CA MET A 152 -24.81 -0.71 -9.62
C MET A 152 -26.16 -0.90 -8.92
N LEU A 153 -26.71 0.15 -8.30
CA LEU A 153 -28.04 0.10 -7.68
C LEU A 153 -29.17 0.24 -8.70
N ILE A 154 -28.94 0.93 -9.81
CA ILE A 154 -29.92 1.11 -10.89
C ILE A 154 -30.05 -0.19 -11.71
N ASP A 155 -28.92 -0.85 -12.02
CA ASP A 155 -28.91 -2.05 -12.86
C ASP A 155 -29.40 -3.33 -12.13
N ALA A 156 -29.71 -3.22 -10.83
CA ALA A 156 -30.23 -4.30 -9.98
C ALA A 156 -31.76 -4.27 -9.77
N THR A 157 -32.47 -3.41 -10.50
CA THR A 157 -33.95 -3.26 -10.49
C THR A 157 -34.54 -3.49 -11.88
#